data_AF-A0A011R0I4-F1
#
_entry.id   AF-A0A011R0I4-F1
#
_cell.length_a   1.000
_cell.length_b   1.000
_cell.length_c   1.000
_cell.angle_alpha   90.00
_cell.angle_beta   90.00
_cell.angle_gamma   90.00
#
_symmetry.space_group_name_H-M   'P 1'
#
loop_
_entity.id
_entity.type
_entity.pdbx_description
1 polymer ?
#
loop_
_entity_poly.entity_id
_entity_poly.type
_entity_poly.pdbx_seq_one_letter_code
_entity_poly.pdbx_strand_id
1 'polypeptide(L)'
;MRYFITAGELRLGCVLLSGAARAVAVRDDWIGWTAQARRHNLPRVLNNSRFLIFPQVRVPHLASQVLGQLARRARSDWLEHWGFEPLLLESFVDPRQHAGTCYRAAGWQLLGETSGRGLARPGRTYHSTPRRTYHSTPRQVWVKPLGSDGRDRLCAVTEPTRR
;
A
#
# COMPACT_ATOMS: atom_id res chain seq x y z
N MET A 1 1.99 -8.84 7.99
CA MET A 1 1.70 -8.44 9.39
C MET A 1 0.22 -8.10 9.55
N ARG A 2 -0.43 -8.54 10.63
CA ARG A 2 -1.87 -8.38 10.88
C ARG A 2 -2.12 -7.54 12.13
N TYR A 3 -3.08 -6.63 12.06
CA TYR A 3 -3.57 -5.83 13.16
C TYR A 3 -5.08 -6.01 13.33
N PHE A 4 -5.56 -6.01 14.56
CA PHE A 4 -6.99 -5.87 14.87
C PHE A 4 -7.28 -4.45 15.32
N ILE A 5 -8.42 -3.91 14.88
CA ILE A 5 -8.97 -2.66 15.38
C ILE A 5 -9.80 -3.03 16.60
N THR A 6 -9.46 -2.51 17.77
CA THR A 6 -10.15 -2.87 19.02
C THR A 6 -10.69 -1.66 19.77
N ALA A 7 -11.74 -1.88 20.55
CA ALA A 7 -12.22 -0.99 21.60
C ALA A 7 -12.42 -1.83 22.86
N GLY A 8 -11.44 -1.80 23.78
CA GLY A 8 -11.32 -2.81 24.83
C GLY A 8 -11.19 -4.21 24.20
N GLU A 9 -12.01 -5.14 24.66
CA GLU A 9 -12.06 -6.53 24.15
C GLU A 9 -12.80 -6.67 22.80
N LEU A 10 -13.52 -5.63 22.37
CA LEU A 10 -14.32 -5.70 21.15
C LEU A 10 -13.45 -5.52 19.91
N ARG A 11 -13.59 -6.43 18.94
CA ARG A 11 -12.99 -6.30 17.61
C ARG A 11 -13.92 -5.54 16.68
N LEU A 12 -13.44 -4.42 16.17
CA LEU A 12 -14.16 -3.54 15.25
C LEU A 12 -13.79 -3.77 13.79
N GLY A 13 -12.68 -4.47 13.53
CA GLY A 13 -12.17 -4.71 12.19
C GLY A 13 -10.72 -5.18 12.19
N CYS A 14 -10.08 -5.13 11.03
CA CYS A 14 -8.69 -5.53 10.88
C CYS A 14 -7.96 -4.81 9.75
N VAL A 15 -6.64 -4.77 9.89
CA VAL A 15 -5.69 -4.25 8.90
C VAL A 15 -4.66 -5.33 8.58
N LEU A 16 -4.37 -5.53 7.30
CA LEU A 16 -3.27 -6.39 6.85
C LEU A 16 -2.25 -5.55 6.08
N LEU A 17 -0.99 -5.67 6.49
CA LEU A 17 0.17 -5.20 5.74
C LEU A 17 0.89 -6.40 5.11
N SER A 18 1.25 -6.26 3.84
CA SER A 18 2.02 -7.22 3.07
C SER A 18 3.08 -6.49 2.23
N GLY A 19 3.91 -7.23 1.50
CA GLY A 19 4.87 -6.63 0.57
C GLY A 19 4.18 -5.85 -0.55
N ALA A 20 4.89 -4.89 -1.14
CA ALA A 20 4.39 -4.06 -2.22
C ALA A 20 3.85 -4.85 -3.42
N ALA A 21 2.90 -4.24 -4.13
CA ALA A 21 2.58 -4.62 -5.49
C ALA A 21 3.85 -4.52 -6.36
N ARG A 22 4.10 -5.59 -7.12
CA ARG A 22 5.37 -5.74 -7.87
C ARG A 22 5.61 -4.65 -8.89
N ALA A 23 4.58 -4.08 -9.52
CA ALA A 23 4.70 -3.02 -10.51
C ALA A 23 3.45 -2.14 -10.53
N VAL A 24 3.66 -0.84 -10.32
CA VAL A 24 2.61 0.18 -10.30
C VAL A 24 3.20 1.44 -10.92
N ALA A 25 2.87 1.72 -12.19
CA ALA A 25 3.51 2.79 -12.96
C ALA A 25 3.41 4.15 -12.25
N VAL A 26 2.20 4.59 -11.87
CA VAL A 26 1.99 5.88 -11.19
C VAL A 26 2.77 6.02 -9.86
N ARG A 27 3.00 4.91 -9.14
CA ARG A 27 3.84 4.91 -7.94
C ARG A 27 5.31 5.00 -8.32
N ASP A 28 5.74 4.18 -9.26
CA ASP A 28 7.13 4.10 -9.68
C ASP A 28 7.60 5.45 -10.25
N ASP A 29 6.75 6.11 -11.05
CA ASP A 29 6.97 7.45 -11.60
C ASP A 29 6.97 8.52 -10.50
N TRP A 30 6.02 8.44 -9.55
CA TRP A 30 5.99 9.36 -8.42
C TRP A 30 7.23 9.23 -7.53
N ILE A 31 7.71 8.02 -7.26
CA ILE A 31 8.95 7.83 -6.49
C ILE A 31 10.11 8.43 -7.28
N GLY A 32 10.22 8.12 -8.58
CA GLY A 32 11.31 8.60 -9.45
C GLY A 32 12.59 7.76 -9.33
N TRP A 33 12.50 6.55 -8.79
CA TRP A 33 13.64 5.66 -8.60
C TRP A 33 14.14 5.04 -9.91
N THR A 34 15.43 4.71 -9.97
CA THR A 34 15.99 3.92 -11.07
C THR A 34 15.56 2.45 -10.95
N ALA A 35 15.72 1.67 -12.02
CA ALA A 35 15.46 0.22 -11.97
C ALA A 35 16.29 -0.50 -10.88
N GLN A 36 17.53 -0.06 -10.65
CA GLN A 36 18.40 -0.58 -9.60
C GLN A 36 17.86 -0.23 -8.21
N ALA A 37 17.57 1.05 -7.96
CA ALA A 37 17.02 1.51 -6.68
C ALA A 37 15.68 0.84 -6.38
N ARG A 38 14.79 0.73 -7.37
CA ARG A 38 13.54 -0.02 -7.25
C ARG A 38 13.76 -1.48 -6.86
N ARG A 39 14.69 -2.18 -7.49
CA ARG A 39 14.97 -3.59 -7.15
C ARG A 39 15.44 -3.73 -5.70
N HIS A 40 16.24 -2.79 -5.23
CA HIS A 40 16.77 -2.79 -3.86
C HIS A 40 15.72 -2.36 -2.82
N ASN A 41 14.92 -1.34 -3.12
CA ASN A 41 14.06 -0.66 -2.16
C ASN A 41 12.58 -1.05 -2.21
N LEU A 42 12.12 -1.81 -3.23
CA LEU A 42 10.74 -2.29 -3.29
C LEU A 42 10.30 -3.04 -2.01
N PRO A 43 11.15 -3.87 -1.35
CA PRO A 43 10.79 -4.49 -0.07
C PRO A 43 10.48 -3.49 1.06
N ARG A 44 10.95 -2.24 0.97
CA ARG A 44 10.66 -1.17 1.92
C ARG A 44 9.30 -0.50 1.67
N VAL A 45 8.58 -0.89 0.63
CA VAL A 45 7.20 -0.45 0.38
C VAL A 45 6.24 -1.53 0.87
N LEU A 46 5.25 -1.16 1.68
CA LEU A 46 4.25 -2.08 2.22
C LEU A 46 2.88 -1.79 1.63
N ASN A 47 2.19 -2.85 1.22
CA ASN A 47 0.81 -2.78 0.77
C ASN A 47 -0.14 -3.00 1.93
N ASN A 48 -1.03 -2.03 2.19
CA ASN A 48 -2.21 -2.25 3.00
C ASN A 48 -3.26 -3.08 2.23
N SER A 49 -2.97 -4.37 2.11
CA SER A 49 -3.73 -5.32 1.31
C SER A 49 -5.12 -5.64 1.86
N ARG A 50 -5.39 -5.33 3.13
CA ARG A 50 -6.73 -5.40 3.71
C ARG A 50 -6.96 -4.26 4.70
N PHE A 51 -8.04 -3.53 4.50
CA PHE A 51 -8.56 -2.60 5.48
C PHE A 51 -10.07 -2.84 5.61
N LEU A 52 -10.47 -3.37 6.77
CA LEU A 52 -11.85 -3.76 7.02
C LEU A 52 -12.30 -3.19 8.36
N ILE A 53 -13.42 -2.47 8.34
CA ILE A 53 -14.23 -2.20 9.52
C ILE A 53 -15.51 -3.02 9.37
N PHE A 54 -15.95 -3.68 10.43
CA PHE A 54 -17.11 -4.56 10.35
C PHE A 54 -18.39 -3.78 10.02
N PRO A 55 -19.33 -4.35 9.22
CA PRO A 55 -20.50 -3.64 8.74
C PRO A 55 -21.42 -3.09 9.83
N GLN A 56 -21.43 -3.66 11.03
CA GLN A 56 -22.20 -3.18 12.17
C GLN A 56 -21.54 -2.00 12.92
N VAL A 57 -20.26 -1.75 12.68
CA VAL A 57 -19.54 -0.66 13.34
C VAL A 57 -19.84 0.66 12.62
N ARG A 58 -20.38 1.61 13.36
CA ARG A 58 -20.75 2.96 12.88
C ARG A 58 -20.17 4.01 13.80
N VAL A 59 -18.87 4.26 13.65
CA VAL A 59 -18.14 5.27 14.42
C VAL A 59 -17.59 6.32 13.46
N PRO A 60 -17.99 7.61 13.59
CA PRO A 60 -17.46 8.68 12.77
C PRO A 60 -15.93 8.73 12.81
N HIS A 61 -15.31 8.94 11.65
CA HIS A 61 -13.86 9.11 11.50
C HIS A 61 -12.97 7.94 11.96
N LEU A 62 -13.55 6.81 12.39
CA LEU A 62 -12.78 5.65 12.83
C LEU A 62 -11.77 5.19 11.78
N ALA A 63 -12.17 5.18 10.51
CA ALA A 63 -11.31 4.72 9.42
C ALA A 63 -10.03 5.55 9.29
N SER A 64 -10.12 6.89 9.27
CA SER A 64 -8.93 7.75 9.16
C SER A 64 -8.09 7.72 10.44
N GLN A 65 -8.71 7.60 11.62
CA GLN A 65 -8.00 7.42 12.88
C GLN A 65 -7.15 6.14 12.89
N VAL A 66 -7.73 5.01 12.45
CA VAL A 66 -7.01 3.74 12.33
C VAL A 66 -5.85 3.83 11.34
N LEU A 67 -6.06 4.44 10.17
CA LEU A 67 -4.99 4.62 9.18
C LEU A 67 -3.85 5.51 9.71
N GLY A 68 -4.18 6.55 10.50
CA GLY A 68 -3.18 7.38 11.16
C GLY A 68 -2.38 6.61 12.22
N GLN A 69 -3.04 5.77 13.02
CA GLN A 69 -2.38 4.90 13.99
C GLN A 69 -1.48 3.86 13.32
N LEU A 70 -1.97 3.25 12.24
CA LEU A 70 -1.22 2.29 11.42
C LEU A 70 0.09 2.91 10.93
N ALA A 71 0.04 4.11 10.35
CA ALA A 71 1.24 4.78 9.83
C ALA A 71 2.30 5.05 10.93
N ARG A 72 1.87 5.34 12.17
CA ARG A 72 2.79 5.55 13.29
C ARG A 72 3.45 4.27 13.80
N ARG A 73 2.74 3.13 13.74
CA ARG A 73 3.22 1.84 14.27
C ARG A 73 3.94 0.99 13.23
N ALA A 74 3.51 1.06 11.96
CA ALA A 74 3.98 0.16 10.92
C ALA A 74 5.50 0.16 10.76
N ARG A 75 6.18 1.29 10.98
CA ARG A 75 7.64 1.38 10.88
C ARG A 75 8.35 0.58 11.97
N SER A 76 8.00 0.79 13.24
CA SER A 76 8.62 0.09 14.37
C SER A 76 8.33 -1.40 14.31
N ASP A 77 7.07 -1.76 14.11
CA ASP A 77 6.64 -3.15 14.22
C ASP A 77 7.23 -4.00 13.09
N TRP A 78 7.40 -3.41 11.90
CA TRP A 78 8.02 -4.09 10.77
C TRP A 78 9.54 -4.22 10.93
N LEU A 79 10.19 -3.21 11.49
CA LEU A 79 11.62 -3.27 11.83
C LEU A 79 11.87 -4.38 12.86
N GLU A 80 11.06 -4.45 13.92
CA GLU A 80 11.17 -5.49 14.95
C GLU A 80 10.98 -6.90 14.37
N HIS A 81 10.00 -7.07 13.48
CA HIS A 81 9.68 -8.39 12.95
C HIS A 81 10.60 -8.86 11.81
N TRP A 82 11.11 -7.94 10.97
CA TRP A 82 11.85 -8.30 9.75
C TRP A 82 13.27 -7.71 9.68
N GLY A 83 13.69 -6.89 10.63
CA GLY A 83 15.03 -6.32 10.69
C GLY A 83 15.27 -5.13 9.75
N PHE A 84 14.25 -4.57 9.12
CA PHE A 84 14.39 -3.36 8.30
C PHE A 84 13.16 -2.45 8.35
N GLU A 85 13.38 -1.15 8.16
CA GLU A 85 12.31 -0.17 8.15
C GLU A 85 11.59 -0.08 6.79
N PRO A 86 10.25 -0.08 6.77
CA PRO A 86 9.47 0.36 5.63
C PRO A 86 9.50 1.89 5.52
N LEU A 87 9.44 2.40 4.29
CA LEU A 87 9.52 3.82 3.96
C LEU A 87 8.21 4.37 3.40
N LEU A 88 7.35 3.50 2.88
CA LEU A 88 6.12 3.89 2.20
C LEU A 88 5.04 2.84 2.45
N LEU A 89 3.83 3.30 2.76
CA LEU A 89 2.63 2.49 2.64
C LEU A 89 1.94 2.79 1.30
N GLU A 90 1.40 1.77 0.67
CA GLU A 90 0.52 1.89 -0.49
C GLU A 90 -0.81 1.17 -0.24
N SER A 91 -1.86 1.59 -0.94
CA SER A 91 -3.15 0.92 -0.94
C SER A 91 -3.89 1.16 -2.25
N PHE A 92 -4.82 0.26 -2.58
CA PHE A 92 -5.56 0.27 -3.84
C PHE A 92 -7.05 0.28 -3.57
N VAL A 93 -7.73 1.33 -4.03
CA VAL A 93 -9.17 1.53 -3.79
C VAL A 93 -9.93 1.43 -5.11
N ASP A 94 -11.00 0.63 -5.15
CA ASP A 94 -11.93 0.63 -6.29
C ASP A 94 -12.83 1.86 -6.20
N PRO A 95 -12.68 2.87 -7.10
CA PRO A 95 -13.43 4.12 -7.01
C PRO A 95 -14.95 3.93 -7.14
N ARG A 96 -15.39 2.79 -7.71
CA ARG A 96 -16.82 2.45 -7.83
C ARG A 96 -17.45 2.04 -6.50
N GLN A 97 -16.63 1.59 -5.55
CA GLN A 97 -17.08 1.13 -4.24
C GLN A 97 -16.81 2.18 -3.16
N HIS A 98 -15.67 2.87 -3.24
CA HIS A 98 -15.24 3.83 -2.24
C HIS A 98 -14.47 5.00 -2.86
N ALA A 99 -14.73 6.22 -2.38
CA ALA A 99 -14.03 7.42 -2.86
C ALA A 99 -12.62 7.63 -2.28
N GLY A 100 -12.18 6.78 -1.34
CA GLY A 100 -10.88 6.92 -0.67
C GLY A 100 -10.79 8.06 0.37
N THR A 101 -11.93 8.62 0.80
CA THR A 101 -11.98 9.78 1.72
C THR A 101 -11.21 9.56 3.02
N CYS A 102 -11.25 8.36 3.59
CA CYS A 102 -10.51 8.04 4.83
C CYS A 102 -8.99 8.09 4.65
N TYR A 103 -8.48 7.71 3.46
CA TYR A 103 -7.07 7.82 3.12
C TYR A 103 -6.65 9.28 3.05
N ARG A 104 -7.40 10.11 2.33
CA ARG A 104 -7.17 11.56 2.26
C ARG A 104 -7.19 12.21 3.64
N ALA A 105 -8.19 11.89 4.46
CA ALA A 105 -8.32 12.41 5.82
C ALA A 105 -7.19 11.95 6.77
N ALA A 106 -6.56 10.80 6.50
CA ALA A 106 -5.35 10.34 7.20
C ALA A 106 -4.05 10.90 6.59
N GLY A 107 -4.16 11.85 5.65
CA GLY A 107 -3.04 12.49 4.97
C GLY A 107 -2.28 11.56 4.02
N TRP A 108 -2.96 10.58 3.41
CA TRP A 108 -2.42 9.82 2.29
C TRP A 108 -2.60 10.62 0.99
N GLN A 109 -1.67 10.46 0.07
CA GLN A 109 -1.67 11.10 -1.24
C GLN A 109 -2.25 10.16 -2.30
N LEU A 110 -3.18 10.67 -3.12
CA LEU A 110 -3.64 9.98 -4.32
C LEU A 110 -2.65 10.25 -5.47
N LEU A 111 -2.11 9.20 -6.08
CA LEU A 111 -1.14 9.32 -7.17
C LEU A 111 -1.78 9.21 -8.57
N GLY A 112 -2.99 8.66 -8.64
CA GLY A 112 -3.67 8.34 -9.90
C GLY A 112 -4.26 6.94 -9.83
N GLU A 113 -4.33 6.26 -10.98
CA GLU A 113 -4.96 4.95 -11.09
C GLU A 113 -4.02 3.88 -11.66
N THR A 114 -4.24 2.63 -11.27
CA THR A 114 -3.61 1.49 -11.94
C THR A 114 -4.14 1.36 -13.37
N SER A 115 -3.33 0.85 -14.30
CA SER A 115 -3.73 0.62 -15.70
C SER A 115 -4.81 -0.46 -15.91
N GLY A 116 -5.23 -1.17 -14.84
CA GLY A 116 -6.19 -2.27 -14.91
C GLY A 116 -5.68 -3.53 -15.60
N ARG A 117 -4.41 -3.54 -16.03
CA ARG A 117 -3.74 -4.68 -16.66
C ARG A 117 -2.91 -5.44 -15.63
N GLY A 118 -3.08 -6.76 -15.56
CA GLY A 118 -2.21 -7.62 -14.78
C GLY A 118 -0.79 -7.66 -15.34
N LEU A 119 0.17 -8.15 -14.54
CA LEU A 119 1.54 -8.39 -14.99
C LEU A 119 1.53 -9.32 -16.22
N ALA A 120 2.06 -8.84 -17.35
CA ALA A 120 2.28 -9.68 -18.52
C ALA A 120 3.26 -10.81 -18.17
N ARG A 121 2.85 -12.06 -18.35
CA ARG A 121 3.74 -13.22 -18.23
C ARG A 121 4.34 -13.49 -19.61
N PRO A 122 5.64 -13.85 -19.73
CA PRO A 122 6.24 -14.22 -21.01
C PRO A 122 5.40 -15.31 -21.70
N GLY A 123 5.06 -15.12 -22.98
CA GLY A 123 4.23 -16.06 -23.74
C GLY A 123 2.72 -16.02 -23.45
N ARG A 124 2.23 -15.10 -22.61
CA ARG A 124 0.79 -14.87 -22.43
C ARG A 124 0.47 -13.39 -22.65
N THR A 125 0.04 -13.07 -23.86
CA THR A 125 -0.87 -11.94 -24.07
C THR A 125 -2.22 -12.34 -23.47
N TYR A 126 -2.67 -11.63 -22.44
CA TYR A 126 -4.06 -11.76 -21.99
C TYR A 126 -4.95 -11.05 -23.02
N HIS A 127 -5.12 -11.67 -24.19
CA HIS A 127 -6.27 -11.39 -25.03
C HIS A 127 -7.49 -11.91 -24.26
N SER A 128 -8.36 -10.99 -23.87
CA SER A 128 -9.60 -11.28 -23.18
C SER A 128 -10.44 -12.19 -24.08
N THR A 129 -10.41 -13.49 -23.85
CA THR A 129 -11.41 -14.40 -24.41
C THR A 129 -12.76 -14.07 -23.75
N PRO A 130 -13.90 -14.18 -24.47
CA PRO A 130 -15.17 -13.58 -24.05
C PRO A 130 -15.79 -14.17 -22.77
N ARG A 131 -15.17 -15.19 -22.16
CA ARG A 131 -15.74 -15.95 -21.03
C ARG A 131 -15.08 -15.69 -19.67
N ARG A 132 -14.08 -14.79 -19.59
CA ARG A 132 -13.46 -14.36 -18.32
C ARG A 132 -12.80 -12.98 -18.45
N THR A 133 -13.63 -11.95 -18.59
CA THR A 133 -13.25 -10.53 -18.52
C THR A 133 -12.88 -10.15 -17.08
N TYR A 134 -11.63 -10.42 -16.68
CA TYR A 134 -10.99 -9.69 -15.58
C TYR A 134 -10.09 -8.60 -16.19
N HIS A 135 -10.70 -7.64 -16.89
CA HIS A 135 -10.14 -6.29 -16.84
C HIS A 135 -10.40 -5.82 -15.41
N SER A 136 -9.42 -5.98 -14.52
CA SER A 136 -9.55 -5.38 -13.19
C SER A 136 -9.73 -3.89 -13.41
N THR A 137 -10.82 -3.32 -12.90
CA THR A 137 -11.06 -1.89 -13.05
C THR A 137 -9.87 -1.11 -12.49
N PRO A 138 -9.48 0.00 -13.13
CA PRO A 138 -8.52 0.92 -12.58
C PRO A 138 -8.82 1.20 -11.10
N ARG A 139 -7.81 1.01 -10.25
CA ARG A 139 -7.89 1.28 -8.82
C ARG A 139 -7.12 2.56 -8.54
N GLN A 140 -7.67 3.41 -7.70
CA GLN A 140 -6.94 4.53 -7.13
C GLN A 140 -5.72 4.02 -6.37
N VAL A 141 -4.56 4.62 -6.61
CA VAL A 141 -3.30 4.31 -5.92
C VAL A 141 -3.06 5.38 -4.86
N TRP A 142 -3.19 4.98 -3.60
CA TRP A 142 -2.95 5.84 -2.44
C TRP A 142 -1.62 5.49 -1.80
N VAL A 143 -0.83 6.50 -1.43
CA VAL A 143 0.46 6.31 -0.74
C VAL A 143 0.59 7.17 0.51
N LYS A 144 1.38 6.70 1.47
CA LYS A 144 1.74 7.42 2.68
C LYS A 144 3.23 7.20 3.02
N PRO A 145 4.08 8.22 2.87
CA PRO A 145 5.45 8.16 3.36
C PRO A 145 5.49 7.96 4.89
N LEU A 146 6.40 7.11 5.36
CA LEU A 146 6.62 6.81 6.79
C LEU A 146 7.77 7.65 7.41
N GLY A 147 8.00 8.82 6.81
CA GLY A 147 9.02 9.80 7.17
C GLY A 147 9.03 10.92 6.11
N SER A 148 9.58 12.08 6.46
CA SER A 148 9.71 13.21 5.52
C SER A 148 10.66 12.91 4.36
N ASP A 149 11.63 12.03 4.58
CA ASP A 149 12.68 11.60 3.65
C ASP A 149 12.36 10.25 2.97
N GLY A 150 11.17 9.69 3.21
CA GLY A 150 10.85 8.33 2.78
C GLY A 150 10.95 8.14 1.26
N ARG A 151 10.53 9.13 0.48
CA ARG A 151 10.65 9.12 -0.99
C ARG A 151 12.12 9.16 -1.43
N ASP A 152 12.91 10.05 -0.86
CA ASP A 152 14.31 10.23 -1.24
C ASP A 152 15.15 8.99 -0.90
N ARG A 153 14.89 8.37 0.26
CA ARG A 153 15.50 7.09 0.66
C ARG A 153 15.14 5.93 -0.27
N LEU A 154 13.96 5.93 -0.88
CA LEU A 154 13.58 4.93 -1.89
C LEU A 154 14.35 5.11 -3.20
N CYS A 155 14.78 6.33 -3.52
CA CYS A 155 15.63 6.62 -4.68
C CYS A 155 17.10 6.32 -4.42
N ALA A 156 17.56 6.38 -3.17
CA ALA A 156 18.94 6.08 -2.81
C ALA A 156 19.25 4.58 -2.93
N VAL A 157 20.36 4.24 -3.57
CA VAL A 157 20.96 2.90 -3.46
C VAL A 157 22.00 2.98 -2.35
N THR A 158 21.63 2.62 -1.13
CA THR A 158 22.62 2.47 -0.06
C THR A 158 23.23 1.08 -0.20
N GLU A 159 24.51 0.99 -0.57
CA GLU A 159 25.21 -0.29 -0.46
C GLU A 159 25.16 -0.76 1.00
N PRO A 160 24.87 -2.04 1.26
CA PRO A 160 24.94 -2.55 2.62
C PRO A 160 26.38 -2.36 3.09
N THR A 161 26.57 -1.55 4.13
CA THR A 161 27.84 -1.49 4.84
C THR A 161 28.15 -2.91 5.29
N ARG A 162 29.15 -3.54 4.65
CA ARG A 162 29.67 -4.84 5.10
C ARG A 162 30.13 -4.64 6.55
N ARG A 163 29.41 -5.26 7.49
CA ARG A 163 29.93 -5.53 8.82
C ARG A 163 30.61 -6.88 8.82
#